data_AF-A0A7J4YPA5-F1
#
_entry.id   AF-A0A7J4YPA5-F1
#
_cell.length_a   1.000
_cell.length_b   1.000
_cell.length_c   1.000
_cell.angle_alpha   90.00
_cell.angle_beta   90.00
_cell.angle_gamma   90.00
#
_symmetry.space_group_name_H-M   'P 1'
#
loop_
_entity.id
_entity.type
_entity.pdbx_description
1 polymer ?
#
loop_
_entity_poly.entity_id
_entity_poly.type
_entity_poly.pdbx_seq_one_letter_code
_entity_poly.pdbx_strand_id
1 'polypeptide(L)'
;MSIKALYVKEVFDTKCGSRRYNYGVATFLAKPELIIPTTGEHDYRTCECCQKNRLQILENLKNKMEKFPFCCAHHKKLLTLKEFDKRDYYNADVMCADKVIFCYQHILNNQYRTDWRSDIENYLEYAINSFGLFPEGYGAPLFIGEFLDYLSQLIKGNSDIKQEIRSFINSYITDLKKPIKSVTKNPINFLLSKYDVWLKSFPFDFPEFQNAKKYFEQRSPIMFTESAYNPYTQLTKAHLITEKDLVNYLLGCTQALIKKIDLRSLEQNPILLQYQKLIIDKSYQIENEELFESYSKEELRYIGLIKKWLKIQQHYIEQTKSVLDFNKTISQGDTYDTSYSEAMHRIKFFKNFIEDKDGYKLFNRNDGKCKEMDVQLSFKLVWYKTKFAVDSEVGNGRGVVDFIISKGANDKTLIEFKLASNSKLEANLLHQLPVYEKANNTNKSIEVILYFNEQEKKKVDRVLKK
;
A
#
# COMPACT_ATOMS: atom_id res chain seq x y z
N MET A 1 30.56 -16.52 11.06
CA MET A 1 29.15 -16.97 11.06
C MET A 1 28.84 -17.54 9.70
N SER A 2 28.95 -18.86 9.56
CA SER A 2 28.55 -19.54 8.33
C SER A 2 27.05 -19.32 8.16
N ILE A 3 26.63 -18.79 7.00
CA ILE A 3 25.24 -18.79 6.58
C ILE A 3 24.85 -20.27 6.49
N LYS A 4 24.32 -20.83 7.59
CA LYS A 4 23.66 -22.14 7.59
C LYS A 4 22.47 -21.96 6.65
N ALA A 5 22.56 -22.61 5.49
CA ALA A 5 21.66 -22.42 4.37
C ALA A 5 20.20 -22.40 4.83
N LEU A 6 19.41 -21.52 4.23
CA LEU A 6 17.96 -21.58 4.34
C LEU A 6 17.53 -22.85 3.59
N TYR A 7 17.54 -23.98 4.28
CA TYR A 7 17.03 -25.24 3.74
C TYR A 7 15.52 -25.10 3.68
N VAL A 8 15.02 -24.59 2.55
CA VAL A 8 13.64 -24.88 2.16
C VAL A 8 13.61 -26.38 1.98
N LYS A 9 13.07 -27.10 2.97
CA LYS A 9 12.85 -28.54 2.88
C LYS A 9 11.73 -28.74 1.87
N GLU A 10 12.03 -28.57 0.58
CA GLU A 10 11.23 -29.17 -0.47
C GLU A 10 11.36 -30.67 -0.22
N VAL A 11 10.27 -31.25 0.26
CA VAL A 11 10.19 -32.66 0.53
C VAL A 11 9.97 -33.33 -0.83
N PHE A 12 10.68 -34.40 -1.15
CA PHE A 12 10.50 -35.14 -2.42
C PHE A 12 10.09 -36.59 -2.16
N ASP A 13 9.25 -37.15 -3.04
CA ASP A 13 8.95 -38.58 -3.05
C ASP A 13 10.17 -39.34 -3.59
N THR A 14 11.08 -39.72 -2.69
CA THR A 14 12.30 -40.45 -3.06
C THR A 14 12.05 -41.94 -3.04
N LYS A 15 12.13 -42.59 -4.21
CA LYS A 15 12.08 -44.05 -4.34
C LYS A 15 13.48 -44.65 -4.27
N CYS A 16 13.67 -45.61 -3.36
CA CYS A 16 14.82 -46.52 -3.37
C CYS A 16 14.30 -47.95 -3.27
N GLY A 17 14.31 -48.69 -4.38
CA GLY A 17 13.58 -49.96 -4.48
C GLY A 17 12.07 -49.73 -4.33
N SER A 18 11.43 -50.41 -3.38
CA SER A 18 9.99 -50.28 -3.06
C SER A 18 9.65 -49.24 -2.00
N ARG A 19 10.65 -48.58 -1.40
CA ARG A 19 10.49 -47.71 -0.22
C ARG A 19 10.31 -46.25 -0.60
N ARG A 20 9.53 -45.51 0.21
CA ARG A 20 9.20 -44.08 0.03
C ARG A 20 9.43 -43.30 1.33
N TYR A 21 10.03 -42.12 1.21
CA TYR A 21 10.28 -41.25 2.36
C TYR A 21 10.28 -39.76 2.00
N ASN A 22 9.95 -38.94 2.99
CA ASN A 22 9.90 -37.50 2.99
C ASN A 22 11.19 -36.89 3.55
N TYR A 23 12.10 -36.50 2.67
CA TYR A 23 13.32 -35.78 3.03
C TYR A 23 13.48 -34.51 2.20
N GLY A 24 14.20 -33.53 2.74
CA GLY A 24 14.64 -32.40 1.94
C GLY A 24 15.54 -32.89 0.83
N VAL A 25 15.39 -32.42 -0.40
CA VAL A 25 16.43 -32.60 -1.42
C VAL A 25 17.32 -31.38 -1.41
N ALA A 26 18.61 -31.61 -1.55
CA ALA A 26 19.58 -30.54 -1.71
C ALA A 26 19.86 -30.31 -3.20
N THR A 27 20.10 -29.05 -3.55
CA THR A 27 20.56 -28.65 -4.89
C THR A 27 21.92 -29.29 -5.23
N PHE A 28 22.67 -29.71 -4.20
CA PHE A 28 23.97 -30.35 -4.29
C PHE A 28 23.99 -31.61 -3.43
N LEU A 29 24.90 -32.54 -3.73
CA LEU A 29 25.12 -33.72 -2.91
C LEU A 29 25.67 -33.31 -1.53
N ALA A 30 25.00 -33.73 -0.46
CA ALA A 30 25.47 -33.58 0.91
C ALA A 30 25.90 -34.94 1.46
N LYS A 31 27.11 -35.00 2.02
CA LYS A 31 27.73 -36.23 2.53
C LYS A 31 27.12 -36.62 3.88
N PRO A 32 27.14 -37.91 4.26
CA PRO A 32 26.74 -38.33 5.59
C PRO A 32 27.74 -37.83 6.65
N GLU A 33 27.23 -37.47 7.82
CA GLU A 33 28.00 -36.99 8.97
C GLU A 33 27.85 -37.95 10.16
N LEU A 34 28.86 -37.95 11.04
CA LEU A 34 28.77 -38.65 12.33
C LEU A 34 27.87 -37.86 13.28
N ILE A 35 27.19 -38.57 14.18
CA ILE A 35 26.46 -37.94 15.28
C ILE A 35 27.09 -38.30 16.62
N ILE A 36 26.88 -37.46 17.62
CA ILE A 36 27.44 -37.61 18.95
C ILE A 36 26.43 -38.37 19.83
N PRO A 37 26.80 -39.52 20.44
CA PRO A 37 25.91 -40.25 21.33
C PRO A 37 25.62 -39.47 22.62
N THR A 38 24.39 -39.56 23.14
CA THR A 38 24.07 -39.02 24.46
C THR A 38 24.49 -39.98 25.57
N THR A 39 24.90 -39.44 26.72
CA THR A 39 25.28 -40.21 27.91
C THR A 39 24.05 -40.64 28.72
N GLY A 40 24.11 -41.79 29.40
CA GLY A 40 23.08 -42.26 30.33
C GLY A 40 23.34 -43.70 30.79
N GLU A 41 22.37 -44.30 31.47
CA GLU A 41 22.45 -45.69 31.94
C GLU A 41 22.66 -46.68 30.79
N HIS A 42 21.91 -46.51 29.71
CA HIS A 42 22.17 -47.19 28.44
C HIS A 42 23.26 -46.44 27.67
N ASP A 43 24.43 -47.05 27.57
CA ASP A 43 25.56 -46.58 26.77
C ASP A 43 26.02 -47.71 25.86
N TYR A 44 26.10 -47.47 24.54
CA TYR A 44 26.54 -48.46 23.56
C TYR A 44 27.92 -49.09 23.85
N ARG A 45 28.75 -48.45 24.68
CA ARG A 45 30.07 -48.94 25.09
C ARG A 45 30.02 -49.94 26.22
N THR A 46 28.98 -49.94 27.04
CA THR A 46 28.90 -50.77 28.26
C THR A 46 27.64 -51.62 28.33
N CYS A 47 26.55 -51.24 27.65
CA CYS A 47 25.30 -51.97 27.65
C CYS A 47 25.35 -53.14 26.65
N GLU A 48 25.39 -54.37 27.16
CA GLU A 48 25.46 -55.60 26.35
C GLU A 48 24.33 -55.69 25.30
N CYS A 49 23.11 -55.30 25.66
CA CYS A 49 21.97 -55.27 24.74
C CYS A 49 22.23 -54.31 23.57
N CYS A 50 22.73 -53.10 23.85
CA CYS A 50 23.07 -52.12 22.81
C CYS A 50 24.21 -52.63 21.92
N GLN A 51 25.25 -53.23 22.50
CA GLN A 51 26.37 -53.81 21.75
C GLN A 51 25.93 -54.95 20.84
N LYS A 52 25.12 -55.88 21.34
CA LYS A 52 24.60 -57.02 20.56
C LYS A 52 23.73 -56.55 19.39
N ASN A 53 22.79 -55.63 19.64
CA ASN A 53 21.96 -55.05 18.59
C ASN A 53 22.81 -54.31 17.55
N ARG A 54 23.82 -53.54 17.99
CA ARG A 54 24.75 -52.83 17.10
C ARG A 54 25.48 -53.79 16.16
N LEU A 55 26.04 -54.87 16.70
CA LEU A 55 26.78 -55.87 15.94
C LEU A 55 25.88 -56.55 14.90
N GLN A 56 24.67 -56.93 15.30
CA GLN A 56 23.69 -57.53 14.39
C GLN A 56 23.30 -56.59 13.25
N ILE A 57 23.06 -55.31 13.54
CA ILE A 57 22.74 -54.30 12.51
C ILE A 57 23.93 -54.15 11.56
N LEU A 58 25.14 -54.01 12.09
CA LEU A 58 26.34 -53.85 11.28
C LEU A 58 26.58 -55.03 10.34
N GLU A 59 26.45 -56.27 10.82
CA GLU A 59 26.60 -57.47 10.00
C GLU A 59 25.60 -57.50 8.84
N ASN A 60 24.34 -57.12 9.09
CA ASN A 60 23.33 -57.05 8.04
C ASN A 60 23.57 -55.94 7.01
N LEU A 61 24.19 -54.83 7.42
CA LEU A 61 24.46 -53.68 6.55
C LEU A 61 25.68 -53.87 5.65
N LYS A 62 26.71 -54.62 6.09
CA LYS A 62 27.93 -54.89 5.29
C LYS A 62 27.61 -55.39 3.88
N ASN A 63 26.75 -56.41 3.77
CA ASN A 63 26.34 -56.99 2.49
C ASN A 63 25.60 -55.99 1.58
N LYS A 64 24.90 -55.01 2.17
CA LYS A 64 24.21 -53.95 1.41
C LYS A 64 25.19 -52.85 0.98
N MET A 65 26.20 -52.57 1.80
CA MET A 65 27.23 -51.56 1.53
C MET A 65 28.07 -51.92 0.30
N GLU A 66 28.43 -53.19 0.14
CA GLU A 66 29.18 -53.67 -1.03
C GLU A 66 28.47 -53.37 -2.35
N LYS A 67 27.13 -53.39 -2.33
CA LYS A 67 26.30 -53.13 -3.51
C LYS A 67 26.21 -51.64 -3.86
N PHE A 68 26.54 -50.72 -2.98
CA PHE A 68 26.46 -49.28 -3.25
C PHE A 68 27.59 -48.80 -4.20
N PRO A 69 27.33 -47.97 -5.23
CA PRO A 69 26.06 -47.32 -5.58
C PRO A 69 25.17 -48.12 -6.56
N PHE A 70 25.52 -49.36 -6.90
CA PHE A 70 24.76 -50.22 -7.80
C PHE A 70 23.54 -50.92 -7.16
N CYS A 71 23.22 -50.61 -5.91
CA CYS A 71 22.13 -51.21 -5.17
C CYS A 71 20.74 -50.89 -5.74
N CYS A 72 20.59 -49.80 -6.51
CA CYS A 72 19.39 -49.52 -7.29
C CYS A 72 19.66 -48.61 -8.50
N ALA A 73 18.69 -48.50 -9.41
CA ALA A 73 18.79 -47.65 -10.60
C ALA A 73 18.96 -46.15 -10.27
N HIS A 74 18.40 -45.69 -9.14
CA HIS A 74 18.53 -44.30 -8.70
C HIS A 74 19.94 -43.99 -8.18
N HIS A 75 20.48 -44.79 -7.26
CA HIS A 75 21.83 -44.60 -6.74
C HIS A 75 22.91 -44.80 -7.81
N LYS A 76 22.69 -45.67 -8.80
CA LYS A 76 23.62 -45.82 -9.93
C LYS A 76 23.85 -44.49 -10.66
N LYS A 77 22.85 -43.60 -10.68
CA LYS A 77 23.00 -42.27 -11.28
C LYS A 77 24.00 -41.40 -10.55
N LEU A 78 24.30 -41.64 -9.27
CA LEU A 78 25.28 -40.83 -8.52
C LEU A 78 26.65 -40.78 -9.23
N LEU A 79 27.00 -41.82 -9.99
CA LEU A 79 28.19 -41.87 -10.84
C LEU A 79 28.24 -40.81 -11.95
N THR A 80 27.12 -40.17 -12.28
CA THR A 80 27.04 -39.08 -13.26
C THR A 80 27.33 -37.71 -12.64
N LEU A 81 27.37 -37.60 -11.30
CA LEU A 81 27.66 -36.35 -10.59
C LEU A 81 29.18 -36.19 -10.43
N LYS A 82 29.70 -34.99 -10.70
CA LYS A 82 31.13 -34.69 -10.55
C LYS A 82 31.55 -34.67 -9.09
N GLU A 83 30.63 -34.30 -8.21
CA GLU A 83 30.80 -34.14 -6.77
C GLU A 83 30.74 -35.47 -6.02
N PHE A 84 30.29 -36.55 -6.67
CA PHE A 84 30.15 -37.85 -6.02
C PHE A 84 31.49 -38.58 -5.93
N ASP A 85 31.91 -38.88 -4.70
CA ASP A 85 33.02 -39.75 -4.41
C ASP A 85 32.55 -40.90 -3.50
N LYS A 86 32.69 -42.15 -3.97
CA LYS A 86 32.31 -43.35 -3.19
C LYS A 86 33.06 -43.41 -1.86
N ARG A 87 34.26 -42.82 -1.77
CA ARG A 87 35.09 -42.83 -0.56
C ARG A 87 34.46 -42.07 0.60
N ASP A 88 33.60 -41.09 0.31
CA ASP A 88 32.82 -40.36 1.31
C ASP A 88 31.81 -41.24 2.08
N TYR A 89 31.57 -42.46 1.58
CA TYR A 89 30.58 -43.39 2.13
C TYR A 89 31.21 -44.65 2.73
N TYR A 90 32.55 -44.81 2.77
CA TYR A 90 33.20 -46.08 3.14
C TYR A 90 32.72 -46.71 4.46
N ASN A 91 32.36 -45.90 5.45
CA ASN A 91 31.89 -46.36 6.76
C ASN A 91 30.38 -46.11 6.98
N ALA A 92 29.60 -45.92 5.92
CA ALA A 92 28.18 -45.57 6.03
C ALA A 92 27.36 -46.65 6.76
N ASP A 93 27.76 -47.92 6.67
CA ASP A 93 27.18 -49.05 7.40
C ASP A 93 27.41 -48.92 8.91
N VAL A 94 28.64 -48.62 9.32
CA VAL A 94 29.02 -48.35 10.71
C VAL A 94 28.26 -47.13 11.24
N MET A 95 28.25 -46.03 10.47
CA MET A 95 27.53 -44.80 10.82
C MET A 95 26.03 -45.05 10.99
N CYS A 96 25.42 -45.87 10.14
CA CYS A 96 24.02 -46.24 10.27
C CYS A 96 23.76 -47.07 11.52
N ALA A 97 24.59 -48.09 11.79
CA ALA A 97 24.46 -48.91 13.00
C ALA A 97 24.62 -48.05 14.28
N ASP A 98 25.58 -47.14 14.29
CA ASP A 98 25.78 -46.16 15.37
C ASP A 98 24.55 -45.28 15.55
N LYS A 99 24.02 -44.68 14.47
CA LYS A 99 22.83 -43.84 14.53
C LYS A 99 21.62 -44.58 15.10
N VAL A 100 21.37 -45.83 14.69
CA VAL A 100 20.27 -46.63 15.24
C VAL A 100 20.44 -46.79 16.76
N ILE A 101 21.61 -47.20 17.21
CA ILE A 101 21.86 -47.52 18.62
C ILE A 101 21.91 -46.27 19.48
N PHE A 102 22.45 -45.17 18.95
CA PHE A 102 22.47 -43.90 19.66
C PHE A 102 21.05 -43.35 19.84
N CYS A 103 20.17 -43.45 18.83
CA CYS A 103 18.77 -43.07 18.99
C CYS A 103 18.04 -44.01 19.96
N TYR A 104 18.32 -45.31 19.88
CA TYR A 104 17.72 -46.30 20.77
C TYR A 104 18.09 -46.07 22.24
N GLN A 105 19.37 -45.90 22.56
CA GLN A 105 19.83 -45.61 23.91
C GLN A 105 19.31 -44.25 24.40
N HIS A 106 19.26 -43.24 23.52
CA HIS A 106 18.74 -41.91 23.85
C HIS A 106 17.27 -41.99 24.28
N ILE A 107 16.46 -42.77 23.57
CA ILE A 107 15.05 -43.02 23.93
C ILE A 107 14.95 -43.71 25.29
N LEU A 108 15.74 -44.77 25.51
CA LEU A 108 15.72 -45.52 26.77
C LEU A 108 16.10 -44.66 27.98
N ASN A 109 17.10 -43.79 27.83
CA ASN A 109 17.61 -42.94 28.90
C ASN A 109 16.67 -41.76 29.23
N ASN A 110 15.90 -41.26 28.25
CA ASN A 110 15.14 -40.02 28.41
C ASN A 110 13.61 -40.22 28.52
N GLN A 111 13.10 -41.45 28.41
CA GLN A 111 11.67 -41.76 28.43
C GLN A 111 10.89 -41.37 29.71
N TYR A 112 11.60 -41.10 30.81
CA TYR A 112 10.98 -40.69 32.08
C TYR A 112 11.04 -39.18 32.34
N ARG A 113 11.69 -38.41 31.46
CA ARG A 113 11.77 -36.95 31.59
C ARG A 113 10.44 -36.31 31.23
N THR A 114 10.15 -35.13 31.78
CA THR A 114 8.94 -34.37 31.45
C THR A 114 8.93 -33.81 30.02
N ASP A 115 10.12 -33.51 29.49
CA ASP A 115 10.38 -32.99 28.15
C ASP A 115 10.76 -34.07 27.12
N TRP A 116 10.53 -35.35 27.44
CA TRP A 116 10.98 -36.49 26.64
C TRP A 116 10.62 -36.38 25.17
N ARG A 117 9.43 -35.86 24.86
CA ARG A 117 8.91 -35.80 23.49
C ARG A 117 9.74 -34.87 22.62
N SER A 118 9.99 -33.64 23.10
CA SER A 118 10.80 -32.67 22.35
C SER A 118 12.26 -33.08 22.26
N ASP A 119 12.83 -33.65 23.32
CA ASP A 119 14.23 -34.09 23.33
C ASP A 119 14.46 -35.24 22.33
N ILE A 120 13.61 -36.28 22.39
CA ILE A 120 13.65 -37.42 21.47
C ILE A 120 13.41 -36.96 20.02
N GLU A 121 12.44 -36.09 19.77
CA GLU A 121 12.20 -35.54 18.42
C GLU A 121 13.45 -34.82 17.88
N ASN A 122 14.06 -33.96 18.70
CA ASN A 122 15.25 -33.21 18.32
C ASN A 122 16.43 -34.13 17.98
N TYR A 123 16.63 -35.19 18.76
CA TYR A 123 17.71 -36.14 18.53
C TYR A 123 17.48 -37.02 17.29
N LEU A 124 16.23 -37.44 17.04
CA LEU A 124 15.86 -38.14 15.81
C LEU A 124 16.09 -37.28 14.58
N GLU A 125 15.69 -36.00 14.63
CA GLU A 125 15.93 -35.05 13.54
C GLU A 125 17.43 -34.87 13.28
N TYR A 126 18.25 -34.79 14.33
CA TYR A 126 19.71 -34.75 14.21
C TYR A 126 20.27 -35.99 13.52
N ALA A 127 19.86 -37.18 13.96
CA ALA A 127 20.28 -38.44 13.35
C ALA A 127 19.85 -38.53 11.88
N ILE A 128 18.62 -38.15 11.55
CA ILE A 128 18.08 -38.18 10.19
C ILE A 128 18.83 -37.21 9.28
N ASN A 129 19.05 -35.96 9.72
CA ASN A 129 19.74 -34.94 8.92
C ASN A 129 21.21 -35.31 8.66
N SER A 130 21.82 -36.11 9.54
CA SER A 130 23.21 -36.58 9.38
C SER A 130 23.40 -37.66 8.30
N PHE A 131 22.35 -38.20 7.66
CA PHE A 131 22.52 -39.17 6.57
C PHE A 131 22.99 -38.54 5.25
N GLY A 132 23.08 -37.21 5.20
CA GLY A 132 23.35 -36.48 3.97
C GLY A 132 22.13 -36.46 3.06
N LEU A 133 22.28 -35.89 1.87
CA LEU A 133 21.21 -35.68 0.90
C LEU A 133 21.72 -35.95 -0.52
N PHE A 134 20.87 -36.56 -1.34
CA PHE A 134 21.12 -36.70 -2.77
C PHE A 134 20.25 -35.72 -3.57
N PRO A 135 20.69 -35.29 -4.76
CA PRO A 135 19.86 -34.46 -5.64
C PRO A 135 18.59 -35.17 -6.09
N GLU A 136 17.65 -34.40 -6.65
CA GLU A 136 16.37 -34.93 -7.11
C GLU A 136 16.57 -36.02 -8.18
N GLY A 137 15.87 -37.15 -8.04
CA GLY A 137 15.95 -38.27 -8.98
C GLY A 137 17.07 -39.28 -8.73
N TYR A 138 17.93 -39.06 -7.74
CA TYR A 138 19.06 -39.93 -7.35
C TYR A 138 18.73 -40.88 -6.18
N GLY A 139 17.50 -40.83 -5.66
CA GLY A 139 16.99 -41.74 -4.62
C GLY A 139 17.16 -41.19 -3.20
N ALA A 140 16.77 -41.98 -2.20
CA ALA A 140 16.89 -41.59 -0.79
C ALA A 140 18.35 -41.71 -0.30
N PRO A 141 18.78 -40.95 0.73
CA PRO A 141 20.10 -41.10 1.34
C PRO A 141 20.43 -42.55 1.71
N LEU A 142 21.70 -42.94 1.57
CA LEU A 142 22.15 -44.32 1.82
C LEU A 142 21.83 -44.74 3.26
N PHE A 143 21.19 -45.91 3.42
CA PHE A 143 20.78 -46.53 4.69
C PHE A 143 19.76 -45.80 5.55
N ILE A 144 19.20 -44.67 5.12
CA ILE A 144 18.20 -43.96 5.92
C ILE A 144 16.94 -44.82 6.16
N GLY A 145 16.58 -45.65 5.19
CA GLY A 145 15.45 -46.56 5.30
C GLY A 145 15.71 -47.71 6.27
N GLU A 146 16.91 -48.28 6.19
CA GLU A 146 17.42 -49.29 7.14
C GLU A 146 17.43 -48.74 8.56
N PHE A 147 17.93 -47.52 8.77
CA PHE A 147 17.91 -46.85 10.07
C PHE A 147 16.52 -46.80 10.68
N LEU A 148 15.53 -46.33 9.92
CA LEU A 148 14.15 -46.23 10.41
C LEU A 148 13.53 -47.60 10.70
N ASP A 149 13.81 -48.60 9.86
CA ASP A 149 13.26 -49.94 10.04
C ASP A 149 13.87 -50.63 11.26
N TYR A 150 15.20 -50.58 11.43
CA TYR A 150 15.88 -51.15 12.60
C TYR A 150 15.47 -50.45 13.90
N LEU A 151 15.41 -49.12 13.89
CA LEU A 151 14.96 -48.36 15.06
C LEU A 151 13.51 -48.75 15.44
N SER A 152 12.61 -48.84 14.47
CA SER A 152 11.22 -49.29 14.71
C SER A 152 11.17 -50.72 15.26
N GLN A 153 12.01 -51.64 14.77
CA GLN A 153 12.09 -53.01 15.26
C GLN A 153 12.58 -53.08 16.71
N LEU A 154 13.66 -52.38 17.05
CA LEU A 154 14.20 -52.34 18.41
C LEU A 154 13.19 -51.76 19.41
N ILE A 155 12.47 -50.71 19.01
CA ILE A 155 11.46 -50.07 19.86
C ILE A 155 10.25 -50.97 20.09
N LYS A 156 9.80 -51.68 19.05
CA LYS A 156 8.70 -52.66 19.14
C LYS A 156 9.08 -53.88 19.97
N GLY A 157 10.34 -54.32 19.87
CA GLY A 157 10.84 -55.52 20.53
C GLY A 157 11.24 -55.35 21.99
N ASN A 158 11.39 -54.11 22.49
CA ASN A 158 11.78 -53.86 23.88
C ASN A 158 10.56 -53.49 24.74
N SER A 159 10.22 -54.36 25.71
CA SER A 159 9.12 -54.22 26.68
C SER A 159 9.22 -52.98 27.57
N ASP A 160 10.43 -52.53 27.85
CA ASP A 160 10.73 -51.49 28.85
C ASP A 160 10.44 -50.08 28.32
N ILE A 161 10.29 -49.92 27.00
CA ILE A 161 9.90 -48.65 26.39
C ILE A 161 8.40 -48.41 26.59
N LYS A 162 8.06 -47.26 27.18
CA LYS A 162 6.66 -46.85 27.40
C LYS A 162 5.82 -46.86 26.10
N GLN A 163 4.55 -47.24 26.23
CA GLN A 163 3.63 -47.34 25.11
C GLN A 163 3.39 -46.01 24.37
N GLU A 164 3.36 -44.89 25.10
CA GLU A 164 3.22 -43.54 24.53
C GLU A 164 4.39 -43.18 23.60
N ILE A 165 5.61 -43.59 23.96
CA ILE A 165 6.82 -43.37 23.17
C ILE A 165 6.82 -44.27 21.94
N ARG A 166 6.47 -45.55 22.09
CA ARG A 166 6.30 -46.46 20.94
C ARG A 166 5.31 -45.89 19.93
N SER A 167 4.20 -45.34 20.42
CA SER A 167 3.14 -44.75 19.60
C SER A 167 3.64 -43.49 18.89
N PHE A 168 4.34 -42.60 19.62
CA PHE A 168 4.97 -41.41 19.05
C PHE A 168 5.97 -41.75 17.95
N ILE A 169 6.92 -42.65 18.20
CA ILE A 169 7.94 -43.02 17.21
C ILE A 169 7.32 -43.67 15.99
N ASN A 170 6.35 -44.58 16.18
CA ASN A 170 5.64 -45.18 15.05
C ASN A 170 4.90 -44.13 14.22
N SER A 171 4.24 -43.15 14.86
CA SER A 171 3.61 -42.03 14.14
C SER A 171 4.65 -41.20 13.38
N TYR A 172 5.74 -40.82 14.05
CA TYR A 172 6.82 -40.03 13.47
C TYR A 172 7.42 -40.69 12.22
N ILE A 173 7.76 -41.98 12.30
CA ILE A 173 8.28 -42.76 11.16
C ILE A 173 7.23 -42.91 10.05
N THR A 174 5.96 -43.09 10.42
CA THR A 174 4.86 -43.20 9.44
C THR A 174 4.68 -41.88 8.68
N ASP A 175 4.74 -40.75 9.38
CA ASP A 175 4.64 -39.41 8.78
C ASP A 175 5.80 -39.13 7.83
N LEU A 176 7.01 -39.59 8.16
CA LEU A 176 8.16 -39.57 7.25
C LEU A 176 7.97 -40.45 6.01
N LYS A 177 7.11 -41.46 6.03
CA LYS A 177 6.84 -42.35 4.88
C LYS A 177 5.62 -41.93 4.04
N LYS A 178 4.83 -40.93 4.48
CA LYS A 178 3.61 -40.49 3.77
C LYS A 178 3.96 -39.84 2.41
N PRO A 179 3.30 -40.17 1.30
CA PRO A 179 3.54 -39.49 0.04
C PRO A 179 3.10 -38.03 0.12
N ILE A 180 3.91 -37.14 -0.44
CA ILE A 180 3.57 -35.72 -0.54
C ILE A 180 2.53 -35.57 -1.63
N LYS A 181 1.41 -34.93 -1.33
CA LYS A 181 0.53 -34.42 -2.38
C LYS A 181 1.32 -33.33 -3.11
N SER A 182 1.69 -33.57 -4.36
CA SER A 182 2.52 -32.65 -5.15
C SER A 182 2.02 -31.20 -5.00
N VAL A 183 2.72 -30.38 -4.22
CA VAL A 183 2.54 -28.94 -4.27
C VAL A 183 3.54 -28.47 -5.32
N THR A 184 3.06 -28.30 -6.54
CA THR A 184 3.85 -27.90 -7.71
C THR A 184 4.47 -26.49 -7.59
N LYS A 185 4.29 -25.78 -6.48
CA LYS A 185 4.84 -24.44 -6.25
C LYS A 185 5.66 -24.40 -4.96
N ASN A 186 6.89 -23.90 -5.08
CA ASN A 186 7.72 -23.53 -3.95
C ASN A 186 6.93 -22.59 -3.02
N PRO A 187 6.72 -22.98 -1.74
CA PRO A 187 5.77 -22.28 -0.86
C PRO A 187 6.28 -20.89 -0.45
N ILE A 188 7.60 -20.66 -0.45
CA ILE A 188 8.18 -19.32 -0.21
C ILE A 188 7.92 -18.41 -1.41
N ASN A 189 8.20 -18.89 -2.62
CA ASN A 189 7.92 -18.13 -3.84
C ASN A 189 6.42 -17.83 -3.98
N PHE A 190 5.57 -18.76 -3.54
CA PHE A 190 4.15 -18.53 -3.45
C PHE A 190 3.82 -17.36 -2.50
N LEU A 191 4.32 -17.35 -1.27
CA LEU A 191 4.12 -16.23 -0.33
C LEU A 191 4.71 -14.90 -0.84
N LEU A 192 5.88 -14.93 -1.46
CA LEU A 192 6.48 -13.75 -2.11
C LEU A 192 5.57 -13.21 -3.21
N SER A 193 5.03 -14.07 -4.06
CA SER A 193 4.10 -13.63 -5.11
C SER A 193 2.85 -12.96 -4.52
N LYS A 194 2.34 -13.44 -3.38
CA LYS A 194 1.21 -12.82 -2.67
C LYS A 194 1.58 -11.46 -2.07
N TYR A 195 2.80 -11.32 -1.59
CA TYR A 195 3.32 -10.03 -1.14
C TYR A 195 3.47 -9.02 -2.28
N ASP A 196 3.97 -9.47 -3.43
CA ASP A 196 4.14 -8.63 -4.63
C ASP A 196 2.79 -8.12 -5.15
N VAL A 197 1.74 -8.96 -5.11
CA VAL A 197 0.38 -8.52 -5.46
C VAL A 197 -0.05 -7.37 -4.53
N TRP A 198 0.14 -7.50 -3.21
CA TRP A 198 -0.18 -6.41 -2.28
C TRP A 198 0.64 -5.14 -2.55
N LEU A 199 1.94 -5.27 -2.82
CA LEU A 199 2.80 -4.13 -3.17
C LEU A 199 2.28 -3.37 -4.40
N LYS A 200 1.81 -4.10 -5.42
CA LYS A 200 1.23 -3.53 -6.64
C LYS A 200 -0.13 -2.90 -6.38
N SER A 201 -1.01 -3.56 -5.64
CA SER A 201 -2.38 -3.07 -5.41
C SER A 201 -2.45 -1.90 -4.43
N PHE A 202 -1.52 -1.78 -3.49
CA PHE A 202 -1.54 -0.69 -2.50
C PHE A 202 -1.23 0.68 -3.15
N PRO A 203 -1.92 1.76 -2.75
CA PRO A 203 -1.81 3.10 -3.37
C PRO A 203 -0.52 3.85 -2.99
N PHE A 204 0.67 3.26 -3.17
CA PHE A 204 1.94 3.89 -2.77
C PHE A 204 2.30 5.20 -3.49
N ASP A 205 1.56 5.60 -4.52
CA ASP A 205 1.77 6.85 -5.25
C ASP A 205 1.36 8.10 -4.45
N PHE A 206 0.64 7.90 -3.34
CA PHE A 206 0.34 8.99 -2.41
C PHE A 206 1.62 9.46 -1.69
N PRO A 207 1.85 10.78 -1.56
CA PRO A 207 3.06 11.33 -0.93
C PRO A 207 3.32 10.80 0.49
N GLU A 208 2.28 10.59 1.28
CA GLU A 208 2.36 10.12 2.68
C GLU A 208 2.93 8.71 2.79
N PHE A 209 2.88 7.93 1.72
CA PHE A 209 3.30 6.53 1.71
C PHE A 209 4.69 6.31 1.13
N GLN A 210 5.41 7.34 0.69
CA GLN A 210 6.74 7.17 0.08
C GLN A 210 7.75 6.49 1.01
N ASN A 211 7.74 6.81 2.30
CA ASN A 211 8.60 6.15 3.28
C ASN A 211 8.19 4.69 3.52
N ALA A 212 6.88 4.41 3.52
CA ALA A 212 6.36 3.05 3.63
C ALA A 212 6.70 2.22 2.39
N LYS A 213 6.58 2.79 1.19
CA LYS A 213 6.95 2.16 -0.08
C LYS A 213 8.40 1.67 -0.02
N LYS A 214 9.34 2.57 0.30
CA LYS A 214 10.75 2.22 0.46
C LYS A 214 10.97 1.12 1.50
N TYR A 215 10.29 1.19 2.63
CA TYR A 215 10.40 0.19 3.70
C TYR A 215 9.97 -1.21 3.22
N PHE A 216 8.84 -1.29 2.51
CA PHE A 216 8.25 -2.57 2.10
C PHE A 216 8.91 -3.15 0.83
N GLU A 217 9.36 -2.31 -0.12
CA GLU A 217 10.11 -2.79 -1.29
C GLU A 217 11.50 -3.35 -0.94
N GLN A 218 12.09 -2.90 0.17
CA GLN A 218 13.45 -3.30 0.59
C GLN A 218 13.47 -4.51 1.54
N ARG A 219 12.30 -5.01 1.98
CA ARG A 219 12.23 -6.04 3.01
C ARG A 219 11.32 -7.18 2.59
N SER A 220 11.75 -8.40 2.86
CA SER A 220 10.88 -9.56 2.76
C SER A 220 9.76 -9.48 3.82
N PRO A 221 8.55 -9.95 3.51
CA PRO A 221 7.50 -10.06 4.51
C PRO A 221 7.90 -11.07 5.59
N ILE A 222 7.23 -10.99 6.74
CA ILE A 222 7.29 -12.08 7.73
C ILE A 222 6.76 -13.33 7.03
N MET A 223 7.57 -14.39 6.98
CA MET A 223 7.19 -15.67 6.37
C MET A 223 7.24 -16.83 7.34
N PHE A 224 7.71 -16.61 8.56
CA PHE A 224 7.88 -17.66 9.54
C PHE A 224 7.32 -17.24 10.90
N THR A 225 6.70 -18.19 11.58
CA THR A 225 6.26 -18.12 12.98
C THR A 225 7.08 -19.09 13.83
N GLU A 226 6.73 -19.15 15.13
CA GLU A 226 7.14 -20.17 16.12
C GLU A 226 8.47 -20.87 15.82
N SER A 227 9.51 -20.46 16.54
CA SER A 227 10.83 -21.02 16.40
C SER A 227 11.13 -22.02 17.52
N ALA A 228 11.53 -23.24 17.17
CA ALA A 228 12.08 -24.22 18.11
C ALA A 228 13.57 -24.43 17.82
N TYR A 229 14.41 -24.24 18.84
CA TYR A 229 15.84 -24.53 18.73
C TYR A 229 16.09 -26.01 18.99
N ASN A 230 16.75 -26.68 18.06
CA ASN A 230 17.20 -28.05 18.23
C ASN A 230 18.67 -28.03 18.74
N PRO A 231 18.93 -28.45 20.00
CA PRO A 231 20.26 -28.35 20.60
C PRO A 231 21.29 -29.28 19.95
N TYR A 232 20.86 -30.36 19.31
CA TYR A 232 21.75 -31.33 18.68
C TYR A 232 22.20 -30.89 17.28
N THR A 233 21.29 -30.38 16.47
CA THR A 233 21.64 -29.81 15.15
C THR A 233 22.18 -28.39 15.24
N GLN A 234 21.94 -27.72 16.37
CA GLN A 234 22.19 -26.28 16.56
C GLN A 234 21.49 -25.43 15.48
N LEU A 235 20.29 -25.86 15.09
CA LEU A 235 19.45 -25.19 14.11
C LEU A 235 18.14 -24.76 14.76
N THR A 236 17.64 -23.61 14.31
CA THR A 236 16.30 -23.15 14.65
C THR A 236 15.34 -23.59 13.56
N LYS A 237 14.34 -24.39 13.93
CA LYS A 237 13.21 -24.76 13.08
C LYS A 237 12.15 -23.67 13.24
N ALA A 238 11.66 -23.15 12.12
CA ALA A 238 10.57 -22.19 12.11
C ALA A 238 9.43 -22.69 11.23
N HIS A 239 8.20 -22.37 11.61
CA HIS A 239 7.03 -22.76 10.83
C HIS A 239 6.78 -21.72 9.73
N LEU A 240 6.74 -22.15 8.47
CA LEU A 240 6.33 -21.27 7.38
C LEU A 240 4.85 -20.89 7.57
N ILE A 241 4.54 -19.60 7.48
CA ILE A 241 3.18 -19.11 7.61
C ILE A 241 2.32 -19.51 6.42
N THR A 242 1.00 -19.49 6.60
CA THR A 242 0.06 -19.72 5.51
C THR A 242 -0.21 -18.44 4.72
N GLU A 243 -0.83 -18.56 3.52
CA GLU A 243 -1.35 -17.41 2.77
C GLU A 243 -2.26 -16.54 3.63
N LYS A 244 -3.13 -17.17 4.43
CA LYS A 244 -4.07 -16.49 5.31
C LYS A 244 -3.35 -15.64 6.35
N ASP A 245 -2.27 -16.16 6.94
CA ASP A 245 -1.48 -15.44 7.93
C ASP A 245 -0.78 -14.22 7.32
N LEU A 246 -0.19 -14.39 6.13
CA LEU A 246 0.44 -13.29 5.40
C LEU A 246 -0.60 -12.21 5.07
N VAL A 247 -1.75 -12.60 4.51
CA VAL A 247 -2.83 -11.66 4.16
C VAL A 247 -3.35 -10.93 5.39
N ASN A 248 -3.48 -11.59 6.55
CA ASN A 248 -3.88 -10.91 7.80
C ASN A 248 -2.86 -9.85 8.22
N TYR A 249 -1.57 -10.15 8.14
CA TYR A 249 -0.50 -9.18 8.39
C TYR A 249 -0.57 -7.98 7.43
N LEU A 250 -0.75 -8.24 6.13
CA LEU A 250 -0.86 -7.19 5.11
C LEU A 250 -2.14 -6.35 5.23
N LEU A 251 -3.24 -6.96 5.67
CA LEU A 251 -4.46 -6.24 5.99
C LEU A 251 -4.24 -5.27 7.16
N GLY A 252 -3.53 -5.71 8.20
CA GLY A 252 -3.12 -4.85 9.32
C GLY A 252 -2.23 -3.68 8.87
N CYS A 253 -1.26 -3.96 7.99
CA CYS A 253 -0.41 -2.92 7.38
C CYS A 253 -1.24 -1.92 6.57
N THR A 254 -2.13 -2.42 5.70
CA THR A 254 -3.05 -1.61 4.90
C THR A 254 -3.84 -0.65 5.79
N GLN A 255 -4.48 -1.17 6.85
CA GLN A 255 -5.26 -0.37 7.80
C GLN A 255 -4.42 0.71 8.50
N ALA A 256 -3.22 0.36 8.95
CA ALA A 256 -2.33 1.28 9.64
C ALA A 256 -1.84 2.41 8.71
N LEU A 257 -1.59 2.11 7.43
CA LEU A 257 -1.15 3.08 6.45
C LEU A 257 -2.28 4.03 6.05
N ILE A 258 -3.43 3.50 5.61
CA ILE A 258 -4.52 4.35 5.11
C ILE A 258 -5.12 5.27 6.18
N LYS A 259 -5.01 4.90 7.47
CA LYS A 259 -5.40 5.76 8.60
C LYS A 259 -4.58 7.04 8.72
N LYS A 260 -3.40 7.11 8.09
CA LYS A 260 -2.53 8.30 8.13
C LYS A 260 -3.03 9.43 7.23
N ILE A 261 -3.92 9.14 6.28
CA ILE A 261 -4.47 10.14 5.37
C ILE A 261 -5.78 10.66 5.93
N ASP A 262 -5.82 11.97 6.16
CA ASP A 262 -7.03 12.72 6.46
C ASP A 262 -7.13 13.94 5.53
N LEU A 263 -7.94 13.81 4.48
CA LEU A 263 -8.09 14.86 3.46
C LEU A 263 -8.67 16.17 4.03
N ARG A 264 -9.32 16.13 5.21
CA ARG A 264 -9.80 17.35 5.90
C ARG A 264 -8.66 18.27 6.30
N SER A 265 -7.45 17.75 6.46
CA SER A 265 -6.26 18.54 6.80
C SER A 265 -5.59 19.23 5.59
N LEU A 266 -6.08 18.97 4.36
CA LEU A 266 -5.43 19.35 3.10
C LEU A 266 -6.26 20.36 2.28
N GLU A 267 -6.86 21.36 2.92
CA GLU A 267 -7.90 22.27 2.37
C GLU A 267 -7.42 23.28 1.29
N GLN A 268 -6.54 22.89 0.37
CA GLN A 268 -6.17 23.72 -0.79
C GLN A 268 -6.60 23.06 -2.10
N ASN A 269 -7.28 23.82 -2.96
CA ASN A 269 -7.83 23.34 -4.25
C ASN A 269 -6.79 22.62 -5.14
N PRO A 270 -5.54 23.11 -5.30
CA PRO A 270 -4.53 22.42 -6.11
C PRO A 270 -4.18 21.03 -5.56
N ILE A 271 -4.12 20.88 -4.23
CA ILE A 271 -3.79 19.61 -3.57
C ILE A 271 -4.93 18.62 -3.77
N LEU A 272 -6.18 19.04 -3.61
CA LEU A 272 -7.35 18.18 -3.82
C LEU A 272 -7.44 17.64 -5.25
N LEU A 273 -7.09 18.44 -6.26
CA LEU A 273 -7.05 17.99 -7.67
C LEU A 273 -5.98 16.91 -7.89
N GLN A 274 -4.79 17.10 -7.30
CA GLN A 274 -3.73 16.11 -7.38
C GLN A 274 -4.16 14.77 -6.76
N TYR A 275 -4.76 14.80 -5.57
CA TYR A 275 -5.23 13.59 -4.89
C TYR A 275 -6.38 12.93 -5.64
N GLN A 276 -7.29 13.71 -6.23
CA GLN A 276 -8.36 13.15 -7.04
C GLN A 276 -7.82 12.33 -8.22
N LYS A 277 -6.80 12.85 -8.90
CA LYS A 277 -6.16 12.12 -10.00
C LYS A 277 -5.54 10.81 -9.51
N LEU A 278 -4.79 10.83 -8.40
CA LEU A 278 -4.22 9.62 -7.80
C LEU A 278 -5.29 8.58 -7.45
N ILE A 279 -6.43 9.02 -6.90
CA ILE A 279 -7.55 8.14 -6.55
C ILE A 279 -8.17 7.51 -7.81
N ILE A 280 -8.41 8.31 -8.86
CA ILE A 280 -8.99 7.83 -10.12
C ILE A 280 -8.05 6.84 -10.80
N ASP A 281 -6.78 7.21 -10.97
CA ASP A 281 -5.77 6.39 -11.64
C ASP A 281 -5.61 5.05 -10.90
N LYS A 282 -5.61 5.06 -9.56
CA LYS A 282 -5.49 3.82 -8.78
C LYS A 282 -6.75 2.96 -8.80
N SER A 283 -7.93 3.58 -8.76
CA SER A 283 -9.20 2.86 -8.86
C SER A 283 -9.31 2.16 -10.21
N TYR A 284 -8.99 2.88 -11.29
CA TYR A 284 -8.93 2.32 -12.64
C TYR A 284 -7.92 1.18 -12.74
N GLN A 285 -6.71 1.34 -12.20
CA GLN A 285 -5.70 0.28 -12.19
C GLN A 285 -6.23 -1.00 -11.53
N ILE A 286 -6.78 -0.90 -10.32
CA ILE A 286 -7.27 -2.07 -9.57
C ILE A 286 -8.45 -2.74 -10.30
N GLU A 287 -9.41 -1.95 -10.79
CA GLU A 287 -10.56 -2.49 -11.52
C GLU A 287 -10.13 -3.19 -12.81
N ASN A 288 -9.16 -2.63 -13.53
CA ASN A 288 -8.62 -3.25 -14.74
C ASN A 288 -7.83 -4.53 -14.42
N GLU A 289 -7.02 -4.53 -13.36
CA GLU A 289 -6.30 -5.74 -12.91
C GLU A 289 -7.28 -6.84 -12.48
N GLU A 290 -8.38 -6.53 -11.78
CA GLU A 290 -9.42 -7.51 -11.40
C GLU A 290 -10.10 -8.20 -12.62
N LEU A 291 -10.07 -7.59 -13.80
CA LEU A 291 -10.64 -8.19 -15.03
C LEU A 291 -9.73 -9.27 -15.63
N PHE A 292 -8.42 -9.11 -15.51
CA PHE A 292 -7.43 -9.94 -16.19
C PHE A 292 -6.64 -10.85 -15.24
N GLU A 293 -6.50 -10.46 -13.98
CA GLU A 293 -5.77 -11.20 -12.96
C GLU A 293 -6.69 -12.11 -12.13
N SER A 294 -6.15 -13.26 -11.72
CA SER A 294 -6.87 -14.22 -10.88
C SER A 294 -6.47 -14.06 -9.41
N TYR A 295 -7.14 -13.15 -8.70
CA TYR A 295 -6.94 -12.97 -7.26
C TYR A 295 -7.53 -14.13 -6.45
N SER A 296 -6.81 -14.52 -5.40
CA SER A 296 -7.31 -15.45 -4.40
C SER A 296 -8.39 -14.79 -3.54
N LYS A 297 -9.23 -15.63 -2.90
CA LYS A 297 -10.23 -15.14 -1.94
C LYS A 297 -9.61 -14.36 -0.78
N GLU A 298 -8.36 -14.68 -0.42
CA GLU A 298 -7.66 -13.98 0.65
C GLU A 298 -7.15 -12.62 0.17
N GLU A 299 -6.58 -12.53 -1.04
CA GLU A 299 -6.10 -11.26 -1.62
C GLU A 299 -7.23 -10.22 -1.75
N LEU A 300 -8.43 -10.67 -2.13
CA LEU A 300 -9.62 -9.82 -2.25
C LEU A 300 -10.00 -9.10 -0.95
N ARG A 301 -9.54 -9.57 0.22
CA ARG A 301 -9.85 -8.94 1.52
C ARG A 301 -9.20 -7.57 1.65
N TYR A 302 -7.91 -7.45 1.35
CA TYR A 302 -7.23 -6.14 1.40
C TYR A 302 -7.54 -5.30 0.16
N ILE A 303 -7.73 -5.92 -1.01
CA ILE A 303 -8.15 -5.21 -2.23
C ILE A 303 -9.52 -4.55 -2.00
N GLY A 304 -10.48 -5.29 -1.45
CA GLY A 304 -11.80 -4.75 -1.11
C GLY A 304 -11.73 -3.61 -0.09
N LEU A 305 -10.82 -3.67 0.88
CA LEU A 305 -10.57 -2.57 1.82
C LEU A 305 -10.01 -1.33 1.11
N ILE A 306 -9.02 -1.50 0.23
CA ILE A 306 -8.42 -0.41 -0.56
C ILE A 306 -9.48 0.24 -1.45
N LYS A 307 -10.26 -0.54 -2.20
CA LYS A 307 -11.36 -0.04 -3.05
C LYS A 307 -12.38 0.75 -2.24
N LYS A 308 -12.78 0.22 -1.09
CA LYS A 308 -13.71 0.92 -0.19
C LYS A 308 -13.11 2.25 0.29
N TRP A 309 -11.84 2.26 0.67
CA TRP A 309 -11.15 3.47 1.10
C TRP A 309 -11.06 4.51 -0.02
N LEU A 310 -10.64 4.12 -1.22
CA LEU A 310 -10.57 4.99 -2.42
C LEU A 310 -11.94 5.62 -2.72
N LYS A 311 -13.01 4.82 -2.70
CA LYS A 311 -14.38 5.31 -2.91
C LYS A 311 -14.81 6.35 -1.89
N ILE A 312 -14.44 6.17 -0.61
CA ILE A 312 -14.71 7.15 0.45
C ILE A 312 -13.96 8.46 0.17
N GLN A 313 -12.67 8.39 -0.20
CA GLN A 313 -11.88 9.58 -0.52
C GLN A 313 -12.44 10.33 -1.74
N GLN A 314 -12.80 9.59 -2.79
CA GLN A 314 -13.42 10.16 -3.99
C GLN A 314 -14.70 10.93 -3.64
N HIS A 315 -15.59 10.31 -2.86
CA HIS A 315 -16.84 10.94 -2.47
C HIS A 315 -16.62 12.22 -1.67
N TYR A 316 -15.65 12.23 -0.74
CA TYR A 316 -15.29 13.43 0.02
C TYR A 316 -14.80 14.57 -0.88
N ILE A 317 -13.95 14.27 -1.87
CA ILE A 317 -13.45 15.26 -2.82
C ILE A 317 -14.59 15.83 -3.68
N GLU A 318 -15.49 14.97 -4.18
CA GLU A 318 -16.65 15.40 -4.98
C GLU A 318 -17.58 16.33 -4.19
N GLN A 319 -17.85 16.00 -2.93
CA GLN A 319 -18.62 16.87 -2.02
C GLN A 319 -17.90 18.19 -1.73
N THR A 320 -16.59 18.16 -1.52
CA THR A 320 -15.81 19.38 -1.25
C THR A 320 -15.79 20.30 -2.46
N LYS A 321 -15.67 19.74 -3.68
CA LYS A 321 -15.75 20.51 -4.93
C LYS A 321 -17.11 21.16 -5.11
N SER A 322 -18.20 20.43 -4.87
CA SER A 322 -19.55 21.00 -4.99
C SER A 322 -19.78 22.15 -4.03
N VAL A 323 -19.25 22.07 -2.80
CA VAL A 323 -19.29 23.19 -1.83
C VAL A 323 -18.46 24.38 -2.32
N LEU A 324 -17.26 24.15 -2.86
CA LEU A 324 -16.42 25.22 -3.42
C LEU A 324 -17.08 25.90 -4.62
N ASP A 325 -17.68 25.13 -5.52
CA ASP A 325 -18.38 25.65 -6.70
C ASP A 325 -19.69 26.35 -6.32
N PHE A 326 -20.42 25.84 -5.32
CA PHE A 326 -21.56 26.51 -4.72
C PHE A 326 -21.16 27.85 -4.09
N ASN A 327 -20.05 27.91 -3.34
CA ASN A 327 -19.52 29.14 -2.77
C ASN A 327 -19.06 30.14 -3.83
N LYS A 328 -18.46 29.68 -4.93
CA LYS A 328 -18.16 30.53 -6.10
C LYS A 328 -19.44 31.11 -6.69
N THR A 329 -20.49 30.31 -6.81
CA THR A 329 -21.79 30.71 -7.38
C THR A 329 -22.53 31.70 -6.47
N ILE A 330 -22.51 31.50 -5.14
CA ILE A 330 -23.03 32.49 -4.18
C ILE A 330 -22.21 33.78 -4.20
N SER A 331 -20.89 33.66 -4.39
CA SER A 331 -19.98 34.79 -4.52
C SER A 331 -20.06 35.50 -5.88
N GLN A 332 -20.92 35.06 -6.82
CA GLN A 332 -21.29 35.81 -8.03
C GLN A 332 -22.25 36.97 -7.70
N GLY A 333 -21.93 37.77 -6.68
CA GLY A 333 -22.06 39.20 -6.87
C GLY A 333 -20.85 39.60 -7.70
N ASP A 334 -21.06 39.99 -8.96
CA ASP A 334 -20.16 40.78 -9.80
C ASP A 334 -18.71 40.84 -9.28
N THR A 335 -17.88 39.88 -9.73
CA THR A 335 -16.49 39.77 -9.30
C THR A 335 -15.61 40.68 -10.16
N TYR A 336 -15.62 41.97 -9.85
CA TYR A 336 -14.68 42.91 -10.46
C TYR A 336 -13.49 43.15 -9.56
N ASP A 337 -12.30 43.20 -10.17
CA ASP A 337 -11.05 43.35 -9.45
C ASP A 337 -10.81 44.79 -8.97
N THR A 338 -11.36 45.77 -9.69
CA THR A 338 -11.20 47.22 -9.41
C THR A 338 -12.52 47.98 -9.35
N SER A 339 -12.53 49.08 -8.61
CA SER A 339 -13.67 50.00 -8.46
C SER A 339 -14.15 50.55 -9.79
N TYR A 340 -13.21 50.82 -10.71
CA TYR A 340 -13.50 51.33 -12.05
C TYR A 340 -14.20 50.28 -12.92
N SER A 341 -13.71 49.04 -12.90
CA SER A 341 -14.33 47.95 -13.66
C SER A 341 -15.74 47.64 -13.17
N GLU A 342 -15.98 47.64 -11.85
CA GLU A 342 -17.33 47.49 -11.28
C GLU A 342 -18.24 48.64 -11.70
N ALA A 343 -17.80 49.88 -11.49
CA ALA A 343 -18.53 51.08 -11.87
C ALA A 343 -18.94 51.04 -13.35
N MET A 344 -18.01 50.65 -14.23
CA MET A 344 -18.32 50.61 -15.66
C MET A 344 -19.34 49.56 -16.04
N HIS A 345 -19.34 48.39 -15.41
CA HIS A 345 -20.35 47.38 -15.68
C HIS A 345 -21.72 47.79 -15.13
N ARG A 346 -21.78 48.39 -13.93
CA ARG A 346 -23.02 48.92 -13.35
C ARG A 346 -23.61 50.02 -14.22
N ILE A 347 -22.79 50.92 -14.77
CA ILE A 347 -23.21 51.95 -15.72
C ILE A 347 -23.71 51.34 -17.04
N LYS A 348 -23.01 50.34 -17.60
CA LYS A 348 -23.48 49.63 -18.81
C LYS A 348 -24.80 48.90 -18.58
N PHE A 349 -24.96 48.26 -17.43
CA PHE A 349 -26.23 47.65 -17.02
C PHE A 349 -27.34 48.70 -16.95
N PHE A 350 -27.06 49.85 -16.32
CA PHE A 350 -28.01 50.95 -16.19
C PHE A 350 -28.39 51.55 -17.55
N LYS A 351 -27.41 51.72 -18.46
CA LYS A 351 -27.63 52.14 -19.85
C LYS A 351 -28.55 51.16 -20.60
N ASN A 352 -28.24 49.86 -20.57
CA ASN A 352 -29.07 48.82 -21.19
C ASN A 352 -30.48 48.77 -20.59
N PHE A 353 -30.62 49.01 -19.27
CA PHE A 353 -31.93 49.12 -18.65
C PHE A 353 -32.74 50.31 -19.20
N ILE A 354 -32.10 51.48 -19.32
CA ILE A 354 -32.73 52.69 -19.84
C ILE A 354 -33.11 52.53 -21.32
N GLU A 355 -32.18 52.08 -22.16
CA GLU A 355 -32.31 52.06 -23.62
C GLU A 355 -33.11 50.85 -24.13
N ASP A 356 -32.87 49.66 -23.58
CA ASP A 356 -33.37 48.41 -24.16
C ASP A 356 -34.39 47.67 -23.28
N LYS A 357 -34.64 48.14 -22.05
CA LYS A 357 -35.56 47.48 -21.09
C LYS A 357 -36.62 48.43 -20.52
N ASP A 358 -37.10 49.35 -21.34
CA ASP A 358 -38.16 50.31 -20.99
C ASP A 358 -37.85 51.27 -19.83
N GLY A 359 -36.60 51.31 -19.34
CA GLY A 359 -36.20 52.19 -18.25
C GLY A 359 -36.35 53.68 -18.57
N TYR A 360 -36.29 54.07 -19.86
CA TYR A 360 -36.58 55.45 -20.30
C TYR A 360 -37.95 55.97 -19.85
N LYS A 361 -38.93 55.09 -19.61
CA LYS A 361 -40.27 55.46 -19.10
C LYS A 361 -40.24 56.03 -17.68
N LEU A 362 -39.16 55.84 -16.93
CA LEU A 362 -38.97 56.43 -15.60
C LEU A 362 -38.58 57.92 -15.67
N PHE A 363 -37.83 58.29 -16.72
CA PHE A 363 -37.24 59.62 -16.85
C PHE A 363 -38.02 60.53 -17.83
N ASN A 364 -39.05 59.99 -18.49
CA ASN A 364 -39.84 60.69 -19.51
C ASN A 364 -41.36 60.77 -19.18
N ARG A 365 -41.73 61.01 -17.92
CA ARG A 365 -43.13 61.24 -17.51
C ARG A 365 -43.39 62.75 -17.35
N ASN A 366 -44.49 63.24 -17.92
CA ASN A 366 -45.03 64.60 -17.77
C ASN A 366 -44.05 65.72 -18.17
N ASP A 367 -44.11 66.12 -19.45
CA ASP A 367 -43.58 67.39 -19.97
C ASP A 367 -42.05 67.49 -20.11
N GLY A 368 -41.35 66.35 -20.09
CA GLY A 368 -39.97 66.24 -20.61
C GLY A 368 -38.87 66.80 -19.71
N LYS A 369 -39.06 66.83 -18.37
CA LYS A 369 -38.03 67.32 -17.44
C LYS A 369 -37.64 66.26 -16.40
N CYS A 370 -36.73 65.37 -16.78
CA CYS A 370 -35.97 64.55 -15.84
C CYS A 370 -35.07 65.47 -14.98
N LYS A 371 -34.95 65.21 -13.67
CA LYS A 371 -33.95 65.86 -12.82
C LYS A 371 -32.76 64.92 -12.61
N GLU A 372 -31.55 65.49 -12.49
CA GLU A 372 -30.31 64.74 -12.26
C GLU A 372 -30.42 63.83 -11.01
N MET A 373 -31.07 64.32 -9.96
CA MET A 373 -31.38 63.56 -8.73
C MET A 373 -32.18 62.26 -8.98
N ASP A 374 -33.12 62.26 -9.92
CA ASP A 374 -33.93 61.06 -10.22
C ASP A 374 -33.05 59.95 -10.83
N VAL A 375 -32.07 60.34 -11.64
CA VAL A 375 -31.09 59.45 -12.26
C VAL A 375 -30.15 58.87 -11.21
N GLN A 376 -29.63 59.72 -10.32
CA GLN A 376 -28.74 59.32 -9.23
C GLN A 376 -29.45 58.33 -8.29
N LEU A 377 -30.69 58.63 -7.86
CA LEU A 377 -31.49 57.72 -7.03
C LEU A 377 -31.73 56.36 -7.71
N SER A 378 -32.03 56.37 -9.01
CA SER A 378 -32.23 55.14 -9.77
C SER A 378 -30.93 54.35 -9.91
N PHE A 379 -29.80 55.02 -10.10
CA PHE A 379 -28.50 54.37 -10.19
C PHE A 379 -28.05 53.76 -8.86
N LYS A 380 -28.42 54.38 -7.71
CA LYS A 380 -28.16 53.82 -6.38
C LYS A 380 -28.72 52.41 -6.20
N LEU A 381 -29.85 52.10 -6.83
CA LEU A 381 -30.49 50.78 -6.78
C LEU A 381 -29.72 49.70 -7.55
N VAL A 382 -28.79 50.07 -8.43
CA VAL A 382 -28.01 49.14 -9.25
C VAL A 382 -26.92 48.44 -8.40
N TRP A 383 -26.58 49.00 -7.24
CA TRP A 383 -25.48 48.56 -6.37
C TRP A 383 -25.87 47.45 -5.38
N TYR A 384 -26.42 46.34 -5.88
CA TYR A 384 -26.72 45.17 -5.05
C TYR A 384 -25.56 44.17 -5.04
N LYS A 385 -25.33 43.53 -3.88
CA LYS A 385 -24.34 42.45 -3.67
C LYS A 385 -22.92 42.79 -4.17
N THR A 386 -22.50 44.05 -4.05
CA THR A 386 -21.12 44.46 -4.38
C THR A 386 -20.19 44.31 -3.17
N LYS A 387 -18.91 44.03 -3.42
CA LYS A 387 -17.84 44.03 -2.41
C LYS A 387 -17.18 45.41 -2.24
N PHE A 388 -17.55 46.37 -3.07
CA PHE A 388 -17.05 47.75 -3.01
C PHE A 388 -17.90 48.57 -2.04
N ALA A 389 -17.27 49.49 -1.32
CA ALA A 389 -18.00 50.55 -0.61
C ALA A 389 -18.55 51.52 -1.66
N VAL A 390 -19.83 51.87 -1.52
CA VAL A 390 -20.58 52.75 -2.43
C VAL A 390 -21.10 53.91 -1.61
N ASP A 391 -20.38 55.03 -1.67
CA ASP A 391 -20.76 56.23 -0.93
C ASP A 391 -21.42 57.23 -1.89
N SER A 392 -22.68 57.59 -1.63
CA SER A 392 -23.43 58.58 -2.41
C SER A 392 -23.42 59.95 -1.73
N GLU A 393 -23.27 61.04 -2.49
CA GLU A 393 -23.31 62.42 -1.99
C GLU A 393 -22.21 62.75 -0.94
N VAL A 394 -20.99 62.24 -1.13
CA VAL A 394 -19.88 62.49 -0.19
C VAL A 394 -19.24 63.85 -0.45
N GLY A 395 -19.33 64.74 0.55
CA GLY A 395 -18.65 66.03 0.54
C GLY A 395 -17.30 66.00 1.25
N ASN A 396 -16.19 66.06 0.50
CA ASN A 396 -14.82 66.13 1.04
C ASN A 396 -14.25 67.56 1.06
N GLY A 397 -15.11 68.56 1.30
CA GLY A 397 -14.72 69.97 1.49
C GLY A 397 -14.46 70.79 0.21
N ARG A 398 -14.54 70.18 -0.98
CA ARG A 398 -14.36 70.85 -2.29
C ARG A 398 -15.49 70.58 -3.29
N GLY A 399 -16.69 70.33 -2.78
CA GLY A 399 -17.88 69.94 -3.54
C GLY A 399 -18.33 68.51 -3.23
N VAL A 400 -19.50 68.15 -3.75
CA VAL A 400 -20.15 66.85 -3.54
C VAL A 400 -20.05 66.07 -4.84
N VAL A 401 -19.52 64.84 -4.76
CA VAL A 401 -19.49 63.87 -5.88
C VAL A 401 -20.72 62.98 -5.77
N ASP A 402 -21.33 62.63 -6.90
CA ASP A 402 -22.53 61.79 -6.90
C ASP A 402 -22.27 60.41 -6.28
N PHE A 403 -21.20 59.71 -6.72
CA PHE A 403 -20.77 58.44 -6.12
C PHE A 403 -19.25 58.30 -6.02
N ILE A 404 -18.80 57.70 -4.91
CA ILE A 404 -17.44 57.19 -4.71
C ILE A 404 -17.52 55.67 -4.52
N ILE A 405 -16.87 54.94 -5.43
CA ILE A 405 -16.78 53.48 -5.38
C ILE A 405 -15.38 53.12 -4.94
N SER A 406 -15.24 52.36 -3.85
CA SER A 406 -13.91 52.08 -3.30
C SER A 406 -13.70 50.67 -2.76
N LYS A 407 -12.44 50.25 -2.80
CA LYS A 407 -11.95 49.00 -2.21
C LYS A 407 -10.60 49.27 -1.55
N GLY A 408 -10.67 49.75 -0.31
CA GLY A 408 -9.50 50.24 0.42
C GLY A 408 -9.03 51.61 -0.08
N ALA A 409 -7.90 52.08 0.45
CA ALA A 409 -7.43 53.45 0.23
C ALA A 409 -6.92 53.73 -1.20
N ASN A 410 -6.37 52.72 -1.88
CA ASN A 410 -5.67 52.86 -3.15
C ASN A 410 -6.55 52.61 -4.39
N ASP A 411 -7.79 52.13 -4.20
CA ASP A 411 -8.72 51.89 -5.31
C ASP A 411 -10.02 52.64 -5.07
N LYS A 412 -10.15 53.79 -5.74
CA LYS A 412 -11.32 54.66 -5.68
C LYS A 412 -11.67 55.13 -7.09
N THR A 413 -12.94 55.09 -7.44
CA THR A 413 -13.47 55.64 -8.69
C THR A 413 -14.62 56.59 -8.39
N LEU A 414 -14.60 57.77 -9.01
CA LEU A 414 -15.65 58.77 -8.92
C LEU A 414 -16.64 58.57 -10.08
N ILE A 415 -17.94 58.70 -9.82
CA ILE A 415 -18.96 58.72 -10.87
C ILE A 415 -19.75 60.01 -10.72
N GLU A 416 -19.91 60.74 -11.82
CA GLU A 416 -20.69 61.98 -11.89
C GLU A 416 -21.75 61.86 -12.99
N PHE A 417 -23.00 62.20 -12.68
CA PHE A 417 -24.10 62.25 -13.62
C PHE A 417 -24.32 63.69 -14.10
N LYS A 418 -24.66 63.85 -15.38
CA LYS A 418 -25.07 65.14 -15.94
C LYS A 418 -26.23 64.98 -16.92
N LEU A 419 -27.13 65.94 -16.93
CA LEU A 419 -28.13 66.08 -17.99
C LEU A 419 -27.58 66.93 -19.13
N ALA A 420 -27.78 66.49 -20.37
CA ALA A 420 -27.39 67.22 -21.57
C ALA A 420 -28.08 68.60 -21.68
N SER A 421 -29.27 68.73 -21.10
CA SER A 421 -30.00 70.00 -21.00
C SER A 421 -29.30 71.04 -20.12
N ASN A 422 -28.37 70.65 -19.25
CA ASN A 422 -27.64 71.56 -18.37
C ASN A 422 -26.88 72.62 -19.16
N SER A 423 -27.21 73.91 -18.96
CA SER A 423 -26.60 75.03 -19.67
C SER A 423 -25.10 75.21 -19.38
N LYS A 424 -24.62 74.65 -18.26
CA LYS A 424 -23.21 74.72 -17.83
C LYS A 424 -22.42 73.43 -18.12
N LEU A 425 -22.96 72.49 -18.90
CA LEU A 425 -22.33 71.20 -19.19
C LEU A 425 -20.85 71.34 -19.57
N GLU A 426 -20.53 72.15 -20.59
CA GLU A 426 -19.14 72.35 -21.07
C GLU A 426 -18.19 72.83 -19.98
N ALA A 427 -18.59 73.81 -19.18
CA ALA A 427 -17.78 74.34 -18.09
C ALA A 427 -17.60 73.30 -16.95
N ASN A 428 -18.63 72.49 -16.69
CA ASN A 428 -18.57 71.45 -15.66
C ASN A 428 -17.60 70.32 -16.07
N LEU A 429 -17.65 69.86 -17.32
CA LEU A 429 -16.72 68.84 -17.85
C LEU A 429 -15.26 69.26 -17.68
N LEU A 430 -14.94 70.53 -17.96
CA LEU A 430 -13.56 71.03 -17.96
C LEU A 430 -13.00 71.26 -16.55
N HIS A 431 -13.83 71.62 -15.58
CA HIS A 431 -13.35 72.16 -14.31
C HIS A 431 -13.73 71.32 -13.08
N GLN A 432 -14.82 70.55 -13.13
CA GLN A 432 -15.38 69.89 -11.94
C GLN A 432 -14.63 68.60 -11.59
N LEU A 433 -14.44 67.70 -12.58
CA LEU A 433 -13.81 66.39 -12.34
C LEU A 433 -12.36 66.46 -11.81
N PRO A 434 -11.45 67.31 -12.36
CA PRO A 434 -10.09 67.40 -11.85
C PRO A 434 -10.01 67.85 -10.39
N VAL A 435 -10.96 68.68 -9.94
CA VAL A 435 -11.04 69.14 -8.55
C VAL A 435 -11.44 67.98 -7.63
N TYR A 436 -12.40 67.15 -8.07
CA TYR A 436 -12.89 66.01 -7.32
C TYR A 436 -11.87 64.87 -7.24
N GLU A 437 -11.20 64.58 -8.34
CA GLU A 437 -10.08 63.63 -8.40
C GLU A 437 -8.99 63.99 -7.40
N LYS A 438 -8.57 65.26 -7.39
CA LYS A 438 -7.58 65.78 -6.44
C LYS A 438 -8.06 65.73 -4.99
N ALA A 439 -9.34 66.02 -4.73
CA ALA A 439 -9.89 65.98 -3.38
C ALA A 439 -10.00 64.54 -2.81
N ASN A 440 -10.12 63.53 -3.69
CA ASN A 440 -10.32 62.14 -3.29
C ASN A 440 -9.08 61.24 -3.44
N ASN A 441 -7.94 61.83 -3.84
CA ASN A 441 -6.68 61.12 -4.13
C ASN A 441 -6.87 59.97 -5.13
N THR A 442 -7.56 60.23 -6.24
CA THR A 442 -7.71 59.28 -7.35
C THR A 442 -7.59 59.99 -8.68
N ASN A 443 -7.17 59.26 -9.71
CA ASN A 443 -7.19 59.68 -11.12
C ASN A 443 -8.22 58.91 -11.95
N LYS A 444 -9.14 58.20 -11.28
CA LYS A 444 -10.20 57.41 -11.91
C LYS A 444 -11.54 58.11 -11.70
N SER A 445 -12.11 58.63 -12.76
CA SER A 445 -13.46 59.17 -12.79
C SER A 445 -14.23 58.70 -14.02
N ILE A 446 -15.56 58.67 -13.91
CA ILE A 446 -16.47 58.33 -14.99
C ILE A 446 -17.59 59.36 -15.02
N GLU A 447 -17.82 59.94 -16.19
CA GLU A 447 -18.93 60.86 -16.40
C GLU A 447 -20.03 60.21 -17.23
N VAL A 448 -21.27 60.32 -16.75
CA VAL A 448 -22.44 59.72 -17.38
C VAL A 448 -23.42 60.84 -17.77
N ILE A 449 -23.47 61.12 -19.08
CA ILE A 449 -24.30 62.17 -19.65
C ILE A 449 -25.57 61.57 -20.23
N LEU A 450 -26.74 62.05 -19.79
CA LEU A 450 -28.04 61.63 -20.31
C LEU A 450 -28.61 62.69 -21.24
N TYR A 451 -29.10 62.27 -22.40
CA TYR A 451 -29.84 63.09 -23.35
C TYR A 451 -31.16 62.39 -23.72
N PHE A 452 -32.18 63.17 -24.03
CA PHE A 452 -33.54 62.69 -24.31
C PHE A 452 -34.02 63.03 -25.72
N ASN A 453 -33.30 63.87 -26.45
CA ASN A 453 -33.63 64.25 -27.81
C ASN A 453 -32.39 64.51 -28.68
N GLU A 454 -32.60 64.60 -30.00
CA GLU A 454 -31.54 64.82 -30.98
C GLU A 454 -30.82 66.16 -30.83
N GLN A 455 -31.48 67.21 -30.31
CA GLN A 455 -30.83 68.51 -30.11
C GLN A 455 -29.81 68.43 -28.96
N GLU A 456 -30.18 67.76 -27.87
CA GLU A 456 -29.31 67.48 -26.75
C GLU A 456 -28.12 66.60 -27.14
N LYS A 457 -28.36 65.55 -27.92
CA LYS A 457 -27.28 64.71 -28.46
C LYS A 457 -26.29 65.52 -29.29
N LYS A 458 -26.76 66.36 -30.22
CA LYS A 458 -25.90 67.26 -31.01
C LYS A 458 -25.12 68.24 -30.14
N LYS A 459 -25.72 68.72 -29.05
CA LYS A 459 -25.03 69.58 -28.07
C LYS A 459 -23.90 68.82 -27.37
N VAL A 460 -24.15 67.60 -26.90
CA VAL A 460 -23.15 66.75 -26.25
C VAL A 460 -22.01 66.44 -27.23
N ASP A 461 -22.32 66.01 -28.46
CA ASP A 461 -21.32 65.71 -29.49
C ASP A 461 -20.42 66.91 -29.82
N ARG A 462 -20.99 68.13 -29.79
CA ARG A 462 -20.22 69.37 -29.99
C ARG A 462 -19.33 69.69 -28.79
N VAL A 463 -19.84 69.49 -27.57
CA VAL A 463 -19.09 69.77 -26.33
C VAL A 463 -17.93 68.78 -26.17
N LEU A 464 -18.13 67.50 -26.47
CA LEU A 464 -17.08 66.46 -26.35
C LEU A 464 -15.98 66.53 -27.42
N LYS A 465 -16.17 67.34 -28.47
CA LYS A 465 -15.16 67.59 -29.52
C LYS A 465 -14.24 68.77 -29.22
N LYS A 466 -14.60 69.61 -28.24
CA LYS A 466 -13.76 70.68 -27.72
C LYS A 466 -12.82 70.10 -26.68
#